data_AF-A0A1M3CNC1-F1
#
_entry.id   AF-A0A1M3CNC1-F1
#
_cell.length_a   1.000
_cell.length_b   1.000
_cell.length_c   1.000
_cell.angle_alpha   90.00
_cell.angle_beta   90.00
_cell.angle_gamma   90.00
#
_symmetry.space_group_name_H-M   'P 1'
#
loop_
_entity.id
_entity.type
_entity.pdbx_description
1 polymer ?
#
loop_
_entity_poly.entity_id
_entity_poly.type
_entity_poly.pdbx_seq_one_letter_code
_entity_poly.pdbx_strand_id
1 'polypeptide(L)' 'MFENEIKEHMEVTDAEGQHVGTVDHIEDDRIKLTRGDSPDGRHHFLLLDDVEKVEDGCVWLKEGAATLPEGV' A
#
# COMPACT_ATOMS: atom_id res chain seq x y z
N MET A 1 8.44 -1.82 -12.89
CA MET A 1 9.39 -1.08 -12.03
C MET A 1 8.66 0.16 -11.52
N PHE A 2 7.85 0.00 -10.46
CA PHE A 2 7.05 1.07 -9.86
C PHE A 2 7.79 1.78 -8.71
N GLU A 3 8.99 1.31 -8.36
CA GLU A 3 9.81 1.77 -7.23
C GLU A 3 10.11 3.28 -7.29
N ASN A 4 10.25 3.83 -8.50
CA ASN A 4 10.48 5.26 -8.71
C ASN A 4 9.19 6.10 -8.73
N GLU A 5 8.03 5.46 -8.92
CA GLU A 5 6.72 6.12 -8.99
C GLU A 5 6.11 6.24 -7.59
N ILE A 6 6.32 5.22 -6.76
CA ILE A 6 5.85 5.20 -5.38
C ILE A 6 6.71 6.14 -4.54
N LYS A 7 6.05 7.06 -3.85
CA LYS A 7 6.69 7.99 -2.92
C LYS A 7 6.19 7.76 -1.51
N GLU A 8 7.01 8.15 -0.54
CA GLU A 8 6.58 8.33 0.84
C GLU A 8 5.34 9.24 0.91
N HIS A 9 4.45 8.95 1.85
CA HIS A 9 3.15 9.60 2.05
C HIS A 9 2.09 9.38 0.94
N MET A 10 2.32 8.49 -0.01
CA MET A 10 1.28 8.11 -0.99
C MET A 10 0.18 7.26 -0.36
N GLU A 11 -1.04 7.42 -0.89
CA GLU A 11 -2.18 6.59 -0.50
C GLU A 11 -2.08 5.22 -1.16
N VAL A 12 -2.52 4.17 -0.47
CA VAL A 12 -2.57 2.80 -1.00
C VAL A 12 -4.01 2.34 -0.99
N THR A 13 -4.51 2.01 -2.16
CA THR A 13 -5.86 1.49 -2.37
C THR A 13 -5.80 0.08 -2.94
N ASP A 14 -6.81 -0.73 -2.63
CA ASP A 14 -6.95 -2.04 -3.26
C ASP A 14 -7.54 -1.95 -4.68
N ALA A 15 -7.78 -3.12 -5.29
CA ALA A 15 -8.42 -3.23 -6.59
C ALA A 15 -9.90 -2.81 -6.60
N GLU A 16 -10.57 -2.84 -5.44
CA GLU A 16 -11.96 -2.39 -5.24
C GLU A 16 -12.04 -0.88 -4.97
N GLY A 17 -10.89 -0.19 -4.82
CA GLY A 17 -10.80 1.23 -4.49
C GLY A 17 -10.90 1.51 -3.00
N GLN A 18 -10.72 0.50 -2.15
CA GLN A 18 -10.76 0.62 -0.71
C GLN A 18 -9.42 1.09 -0.17
N HIS A 19 -9.44 2.06 0.76
CA HIS A 19 -8.23 2.60 1.38
C HIS A 19 -7.59 1.54 2.29
N VAL A 20 -6.39 1.09 1.93
CA VAL A 20 -5.61 0.09 2.67
C VAL A 20 -4.66 0.76 3.65
N GLY A 21 -4.06 1.88 3.27
CA GLY A 21 -3.14 2.59 4.13
C GLY A 21 -2.33 3.68 3.42
N THR A 22 -1.28 4.14 4.07
CA THR A 22 -0.36 5.15 3.54
C THR A 22 1.06 4.59 3.47
N VAL A 23 1.79 4.91 2.40
CA VAL A 23 3.20 4.53 2.22
C VAL A 23 4.08 5.30 3.22
N ASP A 24 4.83 4.56 4.02
CA ASP A 24 5.91 5.07 4.88
C ASP A 24 7.21 5.16 4.07
N HIS A 25 7.65 4.03 3.51
CA HIS A 25 8.88 3.94 2.71
C HIS A 25 8.92 2.65 1.87
N ILE A 26 9.85 2.56 0.92
CA ILE A 26 10.13 1.32 0.17
C ILE A 26 11.39 0.67 0.76
N GLU A 27 11.32 -0.59 1.16
CA GLU A 27 12.44 -1.36 1.71
C GLU A 27 12.46 -2.75 1.08
N ASP A 28 13.59 -3.17 0.49
CA ASP A 28 13.75 -4.51 -0.11
C ASP A 28 12.62 -4.91 -1.08
N ASP A 29 12.27 -4.03 -2.03
CA ASP A 29 11.14 -4.24 -2.96
C ASP A 29 9.78 -4.44 -2.25
N ARG A 30 9.63 -3.87 -1.05
CA ARG A 30 8.38 -3.89 -0.28
C ARG A 30 7.97 -2.51 0.11
N ILE A 31 6.67 -2.25 0.00
CA ILE A 31 6.04 -1.03 0.44
C ILE A 31 5.74 -1.18 1.92
N LYS A 32 6.44 -0.42 2.75
CA LYS A 32 6.15 -0.31 4.17
C LYS A 32 5.01 0.67 4.36
N LEU A 33 3.96 0.25 5.06
CA LEU A 33 2.84 1.12 5.42
C LEU A 33 3.08 1.77 6.79
N THR A 34 2.53 2.97 6.95
CA THR A 34 2.56 3.64 8.24
C THR A 34 1.62 2.91 9.21
N ARG A 35 2.10 2.69 10.44
CA ARG A 35 1.26 2.09 11.50
C ARG A 35 0.08 2.97 11.92
N GLY A 36 0.17 4.28 11.69
CA GLY A 36 -0.83 5.24 12.16
C GLY A 36 -2.12 5.18 11.34
N ASP A 37 -1.99 4.72 10.10
CA ASP A 37 -3.07 4.58 9.14
C ASP A 37 -3.54 3.13 8.99
N SER A 38 -2.84 2.19 9.65
CA SER A 38 -3.23 0.78 9.68
C SER A 38 -4.26 0.54 10.79
N PRO A 39 -5.39 -0.14 10.52
CA PRO A 39 -6.44 -0.40 11.51
C PRO A 39 -5.95 -1.21 12.71
N ASP A 40 -4.98 -2.11 12.50
CA ASP A 40 -4.37 -2.93 13.56
C ASP A 40 -3.24 -2.23 14.33
N GLY A 41 -2.88 -0.99 13.96
CA GLY A 41 -1.79 -0.24 14.60
C GLY A 41 -0.39 -0.85 14.41
N ARG A 42 -0.21 -1.70 13.40
CA ARG A 42 1.05 -2.39 13.09
C ARG A 42 1.64 -1.88 11.78
N HIS A 43 2.95 -2.09 11.58
CA HIS A 43 3.57 -1.87 10.28
C HIS A 43 3.22 -3.05 9.36
N HIS A 44 2.53 -2.75 8.28
CA HIS A 44 2.26 -3.71 7.22
C HIS A 44 3.25 -3.53 6.09
N PHE A 45 3.58 -4.64 5.43
CA PHE A 45 4.49 -4.66 4.30
C PHE A 45 3.76 -5.30 3.13
N LEU A 46 3.69 -4.58 2.03
CA LEU A 46 3.15 -5.07 0.77
C LEU A 46 4.29 -5.34 -0.20
N LEU A 47 4.15 -6.34 -1.06
CA LEU A 47 5.14 -6.57 -2.09
C LEU A 47 4.94 -5.53 -3.19
N LEU A 48 6.03 -5.03 -3.77
CA LEU A 48 5.92 -4.15 -4.95
C LEU A 48 5.24 -4.86 -6.13
N ASP A 49 5.33 -6.19 -6.15
CA ASP A 49 4.67 -7.07 -7.13
C ASP A 49 3.14 -7.05 -6.99
N ASP A 50 2.61 -6.69 -5.82
CA ASP A 50 1.17 -6.53 -5.59
C ASP A 50 0.61 -5.22 -6.15
N VAL A 51 1.48 -4.30 -6.59
CA VAL A 51 1.07 -3.05 -7.23
C VAL A 51 0.61 -3.33 -8.66
N GLU A 52 -0.64 -3.01 -8.93
CA GLU A 52 -1.23 -3.03 -10.27
C GLU A 52 -0.83 -1.77 -11.05
N LYS A 53 -0.97 -0.59 -10.43
CA LYS A 53 -0.61 0.70 -11.04
C LYS A 53 -0.40 1.80 -9.99
N VAL A 54 0.27 2.88 -10.39
CA VAL A 54 0.41 4.10 -9.58
C VAL A 54 -0.16 5.27 -10.38
N GLU A 55 -1.17 5.97 -9.84
CA GLU A 55 -1.88 7.04 -10.54
C GLU A 55 -2.21 8.17 -9.56
N ASP A 56 -1.96 9.43 -9.94
CA ASP A 56 -2.19 10.63 -9.11
C ASP A 56 -1.56 10.61 -7.69
N GLY A 57 -0.55 9.77 -7.49
CA GLY A 57 0.07 9.56 -6.18
C GLY A 57 -0.69 8.61 -5.25
N CYS A 58 -1.61 7.83 -5.82
CA CYS A 58 -2.24 6.68 -5.20
C CYS A 58 -1.66 5.39 -5.82
N VAL A 59 -1.31 4.44 -4.96
CA VAL A 59 -0.83 3.11 -5.32
C VAL A 59 -2.02 2.17 -5.32
N TRP A 60 -2.34 1.62 -6.50
CA TRP A 60 -3.41 0.66 -6.68
C TRP A 60 -2.84 -0.76 -6.61
N LEU A 61 -3.39 -1.57 -5.72
CA LEU A 61 -3.03 -2.98 -5.61
C LEU A 61 -3.88 -3.86 -6.53
N LYS A 62 -3.35 -5.02 -6.89
CA LYS A 62 -4.06 -6.06 -7.63
C LYS A 62 -5.02 -6.84 -6.73
N GLU A 63 -6.03 -7.45 -7.34
CA GLU A 63 -6.99 -8.30 -6.64
C GLU A 63 -6.28 -9.50 -6.00
N GLY A 64 -6.41 -9.66 -4.68
CA GLY A 64 -5.71 -10.70 -3.91
C GLY A 64 -4.37 -10.27 -3.28
N ALA A 65 -3.96 -9.01 -3.44
CA ALA A 65 -2.97 -8.40 -2.57
C ALA A 65 -3.44 -8.48 -1.11
N ALA A 66 -2.51 -8.53 -0.15
CA ALA A 66 -2.84 -8.60 1.27
C ALA A 66 -3.54 -7.30 1.71
N THR A 67 -4.86 -7.24 1.62
CA THR A 67 -5.66 -6.17 2.19
C THR A 67 -5.70 -6.35 3.70
N LEU A 68 -5.57 -5.23 4.42
CA LEU A 68 -5.76 -5.24 5.87
C LEU A 68 -7.23 -5.56 6.13
N PRO A 69 -7.57 -6.48 7.05
CA PRO A 69 -8.96 -6.72 7.37
C PRO A 69 -9.57 -5.39 7.82
N GLU A 70 -10.62 -4.95 7.13
CA GLU A 70 -11.43 -3.82 7.59
C GLU A 70 -11.81 -4.09 9.05
N GLY A 71 -11.49 -3.13 9.92
CA GLY A 71 -11.72 -3.25 11.36
C GLY A 71 -13.14 -3.71 11.65
N VAL A 72 -13.27 -4.88 12.29
CA VAL A 72 -14.54 -5.42 12.82
C VAL A 72 -14.89 -4.80 14.16
#